data_AF-A0A6G4U194-F1
#
_entry.id   AF-A0A6G4U194-F1
#
_cell.length_a   1.000
_cell.length_b   1.000
_cell.length_c   1.000
_cell.angle_alpha   90.00
_cell.angle_beta   90.00
_cell.angle_gamma   90.00
#
_symmetry.space_group_name_H-M   'P 1'
#
loop_
_entity.id
_entity.type
_entity.pdbx_description
1 polymer ?
#
loop_
_entity_poly.entity_id
_entity_poly.type
_entity_poly.pdbx_seq_one_letter_code
_entity_poly.pdbx_strand_id
1 'polypeptide(L)'
;MTQAAQRKKGQARGAEHRFYNPQGQEVKTRDEAFAAPRETDTEALATEAKLTLHNGAVTFAITLKYNPNTYPHVITGGQITSGICGAPWDITGGTLGEQLRLDAKRAGQGSCASRITVVGEFQNPPAYRGTYGFDGSTSSFKHTTRYEC
;
A
#
# COMPACT_ATOMS: atom_id res chain seq x y z
N MET A 1 -56.32 44.57 -8.88
CA MET A 1 -54.92 44.76 -9.27
C MET A 1 -54.08 43.69 -8.60
N THR A 2 -53.48 42.82 -9.40
CA THR A 2 -52.58 41.72 -9.02
C THR A 2 -51.13 42.21 -9.08
N GLN A 3 -50.29 41.86 -8.11
CA GLN A 3 -48.97 41.27 -8.38
C GLN A 3 -48.31 40.71 -7.11
N ALA A 4 -47.71 39.54 -7.30
CA ALA A 4 -47.17 38.63 -6.31
C ALA A 4 -45.75 38.99 -5.86
N ALA A 5 -45.40 38.55 -4.66
CA ALA A 5 -44.06 38.64 -4.10
C ALA A 5 -43.04 37.88 -4.97
N GLN A 6 -42.07 38.59 -5.54
CA GLN A 6 -40.93 38.01 -6.24
C GLN A 6 -39.90 37.50 -5.24
N ARG A 7 -39.81 36.18 -5.07
CA ARG A 7 -38.63 35.51 -4.48
C ARG A 7 -37.47 35.61 -5.48
N LYS A 8 -36.50 36.50 -5.23
CA LYS A 8 -35.23 36.50 -5.96
C LYS A 8 -34.38 35.31 -5.50
N LYS A 9 -34.29 34.35 -6.42
CA LYS A 9 -33.35 33.24 -6.48
C LYS A 9 -31.96 33.83 -6.76
N GLY A 10 -30.98 33.58 -5.89
CA GLY A 10 -29.58 33.89 -6.21
C GLY A 10 -28.69 34.06 -4.99
N GLN A 11 -27.62 33.27 -4.97
CA GLN A 11 -26.45 33.38 -4.08
C GLN A 11 -26.60 32.81 -2.67
N ALA A 12 -27.03 31.54 -2.56
CA ALA A 12 -26.25 30.65 -1.73
C ALA A 12 -25.02 30.27 -2.58
N ARG A 13 -23.86 30.88 -2.30
CA ARG A 13 -22.56 30.37 -2.76
C ARG A 13 -22.41 29.00 -2.13
N GLY A 14 -22.99 27.99 -2.77
CA GLY A 14 -22.74 26.60 -2.45
C GLY A 14 -21.25 26.41 -2.60
N ALA A 15 -20.59 26.01 -1.53
CA ALA A 15 -19.29 25.38 -1.65
C ALA A 15 -19.49 24.28 -2.70
N GLU A 16 -18.92 24.46 -3.89
CA GLU A 16 -18.89 23.40 -4.88
C GLU A 16 -18.20 22.23 -4.18
N HIS A 17 -18.96 21.17 -3.89
CA HIS A 17 -18.42 19.98 -3.29
C HIS A 17 -17.42 19.41 -4.30
N ARG A 18 -16.14 19.66 -4.05
CA ARG A 18 -15.06 19.03 -4.81
C ARG A 18 -15.04 17.57 -4.42
N PHE A 19 -15.30 16.72 -5.40
CA PHE A 19 -15.20 15.29 -5.22
C PHE A 19 -13.80 14.87 -5.65
N TYR A 20 -13.18 13.98 -4.89
CA TYR A 20 -11.88 13.40 -5.25
C TYR A 20 -12.04 11.90 -5.34
N ASN A 21 -11.46 11.28 -6.37
CA ASN A 21 -11.41 9.83 -6.47
C ASN A 21 -10.32 9.25 -5.53
N PRO A 22 -10.24 7.91 -5.35
CA PRO A 22 -9.21 7.28 -4.53
C PRO A 22 -7.76 7.54 -4.98
N GLN A 23 -7.57 8.01 -6.21
CA GLN A 23 -6.30 8.43 -6.80
C GLN A 23 -5.96 9.91 -6.49
N GLY A 24 -6.86 10.66 -5.86
CA GLY A 24 -6.66 12.07 -5.50
C GLY A 24 -6.99 13.07 -6.61
N GLN A 25 -7.56 12.63 -7.73
CA GLN A 25 -7.99 13.50 -8.83
C GLN A 25 -9.36 14.10 -8.53
N GLU A 26 -9.55 15.38 -8.86
CA GLU A 26 -10.85 16.04 -8.76
C GLU A 26 -11.81 15.50 -9.83
N VAL A 27 -12.96 14.99 -9.39
CA VAL A 27 -14.01 14.42 -10.22
C VAL A 27 -15.30 15.24 -10.12
N LYS A 28 -16.14 15.13 -11.15
CA LYS A 28 -17.32 16.00 -11.28
C LYS A 28 -18.49 15.49 -10.46
N THR A 29 -18.49 14.20 -10.12
CA THR A 29 -19.62 13.54 -9.45
C THR A 29 -19.18 12.73 -8.24
N ARG A 30 -20.13 12.59 -7.31
CA ARG A 30 -19.97 11.72 -6.14
C ARG A 30 -19.73 10.27 -6.55
N ASP A 31 -20.44 9.77 -7.56
CA ASP A 31 -20.32 8.38 -7.99
C ASP A 31 -18.95 8.07 -8.58
N GLU A 32 -18.33 9.01 -9.30
CA GLU A 32 -16.93 8.91 -9.75
C GLU A 32 -15.93 8.90 -8.58
N ALA A 33 -16.26 9.59 -7.49
CA ALA A 33 -15.43 9.65 -6.28
C ALA A 33 -15.39 8.30 -5.53
N PHE A 34 -16.47 7.52 -5.64
CA PHE A 34 -16.64 6.23 -4.96
C PHE A 34 -16.66 5.03 -5.91
N ALA A 35 -16.33 5.23 -7.19
CA ALA A 35 -16.23 4.15 -8.15
C ALA A 35 -15.18 3.14 -7.68
N ALA A 36 -15.48 1.84 -7.87
CA ALA A 36 -14.54 0.78 -7.53
C ALA A 36 -13.19 1.07 -8.20
N PRO A 37 -12.06 0.99 -7.46
CA PRO A 37 -10.75 1.31 -8.01
C PRO A 37 -10.49 0.41 -9.22
N ARG A 38 -10.61 0.96 -10.42
CA ARG A 38 -9.95 0.40 -11.59
C ARG A 38 -8.51 0.82 -11.45
N GLU A 39 -7.64 -0.18 -11.32
CA GLU A 39 -6.18 -0.10 -11.39
C GLU A 39 -5.63 1.25 -10.89
N THR A 40 -5.19 1.31 -9.64
CA THR A 40 -4.59 2.51 -9.06
C THR A 40 -3.54 3.10 -10.00
N ASP A 41 -3.87 4.25 -10.60
CA ASP A 41 -2.97 5.00 -11.47
C ASP A 41 -1.67 5.30 -10.72
N THR A 42 -0.59 5.37 -11.48
CA THR A 42 0.81 5.47 -11.04
C THR A 42 1.15 6.78 -10.30
N GLU A 43 0.16 7.67 -10.12
CA GLU A 43 0.23 8.91 -9.32
C GLU A 43 -0.56 8.84 -8.00
N ALA A 44 -1.03 7.66 -7.59
CA ALA A 44 -1.61 7.52 -6.26
C ALA A 44 -0.63 8.00 -5.18
N LEU A 45 -1.11 8.83 -4.25
CA LEU A 45 -0.37 9.31 -3.09
C LEU A 45 0.41 8.14 -2.48
N ALA A 46 1.74 8.26 -2.34
CA ALA A 46 2.58 7.20 -1.81
C ALA A 46 3.26 7.66 -0.52
N THR A 47 3.06 6.90 0.54
CA THR A 47 3.77 7.07 1.82
C THR A 47 4.78 5.95 1.99
N GLU A 48 5.86 6.25 2.71
CA GLU A 48 6.90 5.28 3.03
C GLU A 48 6.73 4.73 4.45
N ALA A 49 6.98 3.43 4.61
CA ALA A 49 7.17 2.78 5.91
C ALA A 49 8.46 1.96 5.91
N LYS A 50 9.21 2.02 7.02
CA LYS A 50 10.37 1.16 7.25
C LYS A 50 9.96 0.00 8.12
N LEU A 51 10.32 -1.21 7.69
CA LEU A 51 10.08 -2.45 8.40
C LEU A 51 11.37 -3.24 8.52
N THR A 52 11.47 -3.99 9.60
CA THR A 52 12.55 -4.95 9.81
C THR A 52 11.96 -6.33 10.04
N LEU A 53 12.33 -7.29 9.19
CA LEU A 53 11.93 -8.68 9.30
C LEU A 53 13.01 -9.47 10.04
N HIS A 54 12.63 -10.20 11.09
CA HIS A 54 13.53 -11.05 11.87
C HIS A 54 13.17 -12.53 11.72
N ASN A 55 14.17 -13.37 11.50
CA ASN A 55 14.09 -14.81 11.57
C ASN A 55 15.37 -15.38 12.21
N GLY A 56 15.37 -15.46 13.55
CA GLY A 56 16.53 -15.91 14.31
C GLY A 56 17.75 -15.02 14.04
N ALA A 57 18.76 -15.57 13.39
CA ALA A 57 20.00 -14.86 13.04
C ALA A 57 19.88 -13.96 11.79
N VAL A 58 18.80 -14.07 11.04
CA VAL A 58 18.59 -13.32 9.78
C VAL A 58 17.71 -12.11 10.05
N THR A 59 18.12 -10.96 9.52
CA THR A 59 17.35 -9.71 9.59
C THR A 59 17.29 -9.07 8.21
N PHE A 60 16.10 -8.77 7.69
CA PHE A 60 15.94 -8.02 6.44
C PHE A 60 15.50 -6.58 6.74
N ALA A 61 16.21 -5.60 6.17
CA ALA A 61 15.78 -4.22 6.18
C ALA A 61 14.88 -3.95 4.97
N ILE A 62 13.68 -3.42 5.21
CA ILE A 62 12.64 -3.25 4.21
C ILE A 62 12.16 -1.80 4.23
N THR A 63 12.12 -1.17 3.07
CA THR A 63 11.47 0.12 2.84
C THR A 63 10.30 -0.10 1.91
N LEU A 64 9.08 0.18 2.37
CA LEU A 64 7.84 -0.01 1.62
C LEU A 64 7.26 1.32 1.19
N LYS A 65 6.73 1.36 -0.03
CA LYS A 65 5.83 2.42 -0.50
C LYS A 65 4.43 1.88 -0.61
N TYR A 66 3.45 2.58 -0.06
CA TYR A 66 2.04 2.17 -0.09
C TYR A 66 1.12 3.36 -0.27
N ASN A 67 -0.09 3.08 -0.77
CA ASN A 67 -1.15 4.09 -0.91
C ASN A 67 -1.94 4.22 0.41
N PRO A 68 -1.82 5.35 1.14
CA PRO A 68 -2.48 5.53 2.42
C PRO A 68 -4.00 5.76 2.29
N ASN A 69 -4.52 6.02 1.08
CA ASN A 69 -5.95 6.24 0.84
C ASN A 69 -6.75 4.92 0.68
N THR A 70 -6.09 3.77 0.81
CA THR A 70 -6.70 2.43 0.65
C THR A 70 -6.65 1.66 1.97
N TYR A 71 -7.59 0.75 2.24
CA TYR A 71 -7.47 -0.21 3.33
C TYR A 71 -8.04 -1.59 2.93
N PRO A 72 -7.27 -2.70 3.02
CA PRO A 72 -5.85 -2.74 3.39
C PRO A 72 -5.01 -1.91 2.41
N HIS A 73 -3.94 -1.27 2.92
CA HIS A 73 -3.11 -0.38 2.13
C HIS A 73 -2.43 -1.14 1.00
N VAL A 74 -2.62 -0.71 -0.24
CA VAL A 74 -1.96 -1.32 -1.41
C VAL A 74 -0.49 -0.90 -1.43
N ILE A 75 0.41 -1.89 -1.45
CA ILE A 75 1.86 -1.66 -1.60
C ILE A 75 2.14 -1.38 -3.08
N THR A 76 2.70 -0.21 -3.35
CA THR A 76 2.99 0.29 -4.71
C THR A 76 4.47 0.15 -5.08
N GLY A 77 5.34 -0.15 -4.11
CA GLY A 77 6.75 -0.41 -4.37
C GLY A 77 7.60 -0.45 -3.10
N GLY A 78 8.90 -0.24 -3.28
CA GLY A 78 9.88 -0.25 -2.19
C GLY A 78 11.03 -1.22 -2.45
N GLN A 79 11.87 -1.46 -1.45
CA GLN A 79 13.01 -2.36 -1.55
C GLN A 79 13.28 -3.12 -0.25
N ILE A 80 13.72 -4.37 -0.38
CA ILE A 80 14.45 -5.09 0.67
C ILE A 80 15.94 -4.80 0.44
N THR A 81 16.54 -3.99 1.30
CA THR A 81 17.85 -3.38 1.05
C THR A 81 19.02 -4.24 1.52
N SER A 82 18.83 -5.10 2.52
CA SER A 82 19.92 -5.89 3.09
C SER A 82 19.45 -7.18 3.79
N GLY A 83 20.42 -8.01 4.17
CA GLY A 83 20.22 -9.20 5.01
C GLY A 83 19.72 -10.45 4.31
N ILE A 84 19.37 -10.32 3.03
CA ILE A 84 18.95 -11.41 2.15
C ILE A 84 19.98 -11.60 1.03
N CYS A 85 20.21 -12.85 0.61
CA CYS A 85 21.12 -13.12 -0.50
C CYS A 85 20.67 -12.36 -1.75
N GLY A 86 21.63 -11.72 -2.43
CA GLY A 86 21.37 -11.01 -3.68
C GLY A 86 20.57 -9.71 -3.50
N ALA A 87 20.54 -9.15 -2.28
CA ALA A 87 20.04 -7.79 -2.07
C ALA A 87 20.76 -6.77 -2.97
N PRO A 88 20.06 -5.72 -3.45
CA PRO A 88 18.67 -5.36 -3.11
C PRO A 88 17.60 -6.15 -3.90
N TRP A 89 16.40 -6.21 -3.33
CA TRP A 89 15.19 -6.74 -3.98
C TRP A 89 14.13 -5.66 -4.11
N ASP A 90 13.59 -5.48 -5.30
CA ASP A 90 12.52 -4.53 -5.60
C ASP A 90 11.17 -5.10 -5.22
N ILE A 91 10.41 -4.37 -4.41
CA ILE A 91 9.07 -4.73 -4.01
C ILE A 91 8.13 -4.39 -5.17
N THR A 92 7.40 -5.40 -5.62
CA THR A 92 6.57 -5.34 -6.83
C THR A 92 5.08 -5.27 -6.55
N GLY A 93 4.68 -5.48 -5.29
CA GLY A 93 3.30 -5.36 -4.86
C GLY A 93 3.05 -6.02 -3.52
N GLY A 94 1.79 -5.98 -3.10
CA GLY A 94 1.34 -6.55 -1.83
C GLY A 94 0.30 -5.69 -1.14
N THR A 95 0.03 -6.02 0.12
CA THR A 95 -0.93 -5.32 0.98
C THR A 95 -0.39 -5.17 2.39
N LEU A 96 -0.75 -4.07 3.05
CA LEU A 96 -0.38 -3.74 4.43
C LEU A 96 -1.64 -3.36 5.22
N GLY A 97 -1.98 -4.14 6.24
CA GLY A 97 -3.16 -3.92 7.08
C GLY A 97 -3.22 -4.95 8.21
N GLU A 98 -4.37 -5.61 8.42
CA GLU A 98 -4.46 -6.78 9.31
C GLU A 98 -3.59 -7.95 8.84
N GLN A 99 -3.36 -8.01 7.52
CA GLN A 99 -2.41 -8.92 6.90
C GLN A 99 -1.31 -8.10 6.22
N LEU A 100 -0.09 -8.59 6.33
CA LEU A 100 1.03 -8.19 5.49
C LEU A 100 1.15 -9.22 4.38
N ARG A 101 1.17 -8.77 3.13
CA ARG A 101 1.69 -9.52 2.00
C ARG A 101 2.67 -8.62 1.25
N LEU A 102 3.85 -9.11 0.96
CA LEU A 102 4.88 -8.40 0.21
C LEU A 102 5.48 -9.36 -0.82
N ASP A 103 5.40 -8.97 -2.09
CA ASP A 103 5.99 -9.71 -3.20
C ASP A 103 7.14 -8.89 -3.78
N ALA A 104 8.35 -9.44 -3.79
CA ALA A 104 9.54 -8.77 -4.30
C ALA A 104 10.33 -9.62 -5.29
N LYS A 105 11.05 -8.94 -6.19
CA LYS A 105 11.94 -9.53 -7.19
C LYS A 105 13.35 -9.03 -6.98
N ARG A 106 14.33 -9.89 -7.17
CA ARG A 106 15.73 -9.48 -7.10
C ARG A 106 16.09 -8.56 -8.27
N ALA A 107 16.83 -7.48 -8.01
CA ALA A 107 17.28 -6.57 -9.05
C ALA A 107 18.43 -7.14 -9.91
N GLY A 108 19.25 -8.04 -9.35
CA GLY A 108 20.44 -8.62 -10.00
C GLY A 108 20.31 -10.05 -10.54
N GLN A 109 21.35 -10.50 -11.24
CA GLN A 109 21.52 -11.89 -11.70
C GLN A 109 22.45 -12.69 -10.75
N GLY A 110 22.28 -14.01 -10.66
CA GLY A 110 23.04 -14.87 -9.74
C GLY A 110 22.29 -16.14 -9.33
N SER A 111 22.93 -16.99 -8.52
CA SER A 111 22.47 -18.32 -8.12
C SER A 111 21.42 -18.35 -7.01
N CYS A 112 21.19 -17.23 -6.32
CA CYS A 112 20.13 -17.15 -5.31
C CYS A 112 18.74 -17.09 -5.96
N ALA A 113 17.68 -17.20 -5.15
CA ALA A 113 16.30 -17.07 -5.59
C ALA A 113 16.04 -15.75 -6.32
N SER A 114 14.98 -15.71 -7.14
CA SER A 114 14.61 -14.53 -7.95
C SER A 114 13.37 -13.80 -7.43
N ARG A 115 12.49 -14.52 -6.71
CA ARG A 115 11.27 -14.00 -6.09
C ARG A 115 11.18 -14.37 -4.62
N ILE A 116 10.66 -13.46 -3.83
CA ILE A 116 10.31 -13.69 -2.43
C ILE A 116 8.87 -13.23 -2.21
N THR A 117 8.13 -14.03 -1.46
CA THR A 117 6.83 -13.64 -0.92
C THR A 117 6.93 -13.69 0.60
N VAL A 118 6.59 -12.58 1.25
CA VAL A 118 6.47 -12.47 2.71
C VAL A 118 4.99 -12.34 3.03
N VAL A 119 4.49 -13.16 3.94
CA VAL A 119 3.14 -13.04 4.49
C VAL A 119 3.18 -12.95 6.01
N GLY A 120 2.24 -12.24 6.59
CA GLY A 120 2.12 -12.12 8.04
C GLY A 120 0.75 -11.67 8.49
N GLU A 121 0.43 -12.02 9.73
CA GLU A 121 -0.76 -11.59 10.45
C GLU A 121 -0.35 -10.55 11.47
N PHE A 122 -1.12 -9.47 11.56
CA PHE A 122 -0.88 -8.40 12.52
C PHE A 122 -0.90 -8.92 13.95
N GLN A 123 0.00 -8.41 14.78
CA GLN A 123 0.12 -8.69 16.21
C GLN A 123 0.27 -7.36 16.97
N ASN A 124 -0.14 -7.34 18.23
CA ASN A 124 0.05 -6.23 19.16
C ASN A 124 1.14 -6.59 20.18
N PRO A 125 2.20 -5.78 20.40
CA PRO A 125 2.52 -4.47 19.81
C PRO A 125 2.76 -4.54 18.28
N PRO A 126 2.55 -3.43 17.53
CA PRO A 126 2.52 -3.43 16.05
C PRO A 126 3.65 -4.21 15.39
N ALA A 127 3.30 -5.40 14.90
CA ALA A 127 4.20 -6.34 14.24
C ALA A 127 3.39 -7.28 13.34
N TYR A 128 4.09 -8.04 12.50
CA TYR A 128 3.52 -9.09 11.67
C TYR A 128 4.24 -10.39 11.94
N ARG A 129 3.50 -11.42 12.36
CA ARG A 129 4.01 -12.79 12.51
C ARG A 129 3.59 -13.60 11.30
N GLY A 130 4.51 -14.30 10.65
CA GLY A 130 4.13 -15.17 9.56
C GLY A 130 5.29 -15.94 8.96
N THR A 131 5.26 -16.11 7.64
CA THR A 131 6.30 -16.83 6.91
C THR A 131 6.74 -16.06 5.67
N TYR A 132 7.96 -16.32 5.22
CA TYR A 132 8.42 -15.94 3.90
C TYR A 132 8.94 -17.15 3.14
N GLY A 133 8.85 -17.10 1.81
CA GLY A 133 9.29 -18.18 0.93
C GLY A 133 9.85 -17.63 -0.38
N PHE A 134 10.58 -18.47 -1.09
CA PHE A 134 11.27 -18.12 -2.33
C PHE A 134 10.70 -18.86 -3.53
N ASP A 135 10.57 -18.18 -4.68
CA ASP A 135 10.22 -18.77 -5.98
C ASP A 135 9.00 -19.74 -5.96
N GLY A 136 8.02 -19.48 -5.09
CA GLY A 136 6.83 -20.34 -4.94
C GLY A 136 7.07 -21.67 -4.24
N SER A 137 8.22 -21.84 -3.58
CA SER A 137 8.59 -23.03 -2.81
C SER A 137 7.58 -23.36 -1.71
N THR A 138 7.40 -24.65 -1.45
CA THR A 138 6.62 -25.18 -0.32
C THR A 138 7.33 -24.99 1.03
N SER A 139 8.63 -24.73 1.01
CA SER A 139 9.43 -24.46 2.20
C SER A 139 9.29 -22.98 2.56
N SER A 140 8.74 -22.70 3.75
CA SER A 140 8.53 -21.35 4.25
C SER A 140 9.19 -21.16 5.61
N PHE A 141 9.79 -20.00 5.81
CA PHE A 141 10.57 -19.64 7.00
C PHE A 141 9.75 -18.71 7.87
N LYS A 142 9.62 -19.04 9.17
CA LYS A 142 8.90 -18.20 10.12
C LYS A 142 9.62 -16.86 10.32
N HIS A 143 8.88 -15.78 10.51
CA HIS A 143 9.44 -14.49 10.83
C HIS A 143 8.53 -13.66 11.72
N THR A 144 9.13 -12.61 12.29
CA THR A 144 8.42 -11.48 12.87
C THR A 144 8.92 -10.21 12.20
N THR A 145 8.02 -9.48 11.54
CA THR A 145 8.31 -8.17 10.94
C THR A 145 7.79 -7.06 11.85
N ARG A 146 8.58 -6.00 12.07
CA ARG A 146 8.21 -4.87 12.95
C ARG A 146 8.42 -3.56 12.21
N TYR A 147 7.65 -2.55 12.60
CA TYR A 147 7.91 -1.18 12.15
C TYR A 147 9.19 -0.65 12.78
N GLU A 148 9.99 0.04 11.97
CA GLU A 148 11.13 0.83 12.42
C GLU A 148 10.66 2.28 12.59
N CYS A 149 10.86 2.83 13.79
CA CYS A 149 10.45 4.18 14.17
C CYS A 149 11.62 5.16 14.04
#